data_AF-A0A255FW23-F1
#
_entry.id   AF-A0A255FW23-F1
#
_cell.length_a   1.000
_cell.length_b   1.000
_cell.length_c   1.000
_cell.angle_alpha   90.00
_cell.angle_beta   90.00
_cell.angle_gamma   90.00
#
_symmetry.space_group_name_H-M   'P 1'
#
loop_
_entity.id
_entity.type
_entity.pdbx_description
1 polymer ?
#
loop_
_entity_poly.entity_id
_entity_poly.type
_entity_poly.pdbx_seq_one_letter_code
_entity_poly.pdbx_strand_id
1 'polypeptide(L)'
;MILTTEDLPAATQTHEPQTLHTWVAGANARALRLAPCLADADADTVAEAKLILIGAVQRWSQAGAGSYSQTQQTAGPFVLDQTYDTRQRTGFTFWPSEVAQLQGLCRSQDHGKAFSVDTLPTWQAPTSHPFLTDTERWWR
;
A
#
# COMPACT_ATOMS: atom_id res chain seq x y z
N MET A 1 10.01 8.04 -18.28
CA MET A 1 10.02 8.82 -17.02
C MET A 1 8.58 9.10 -16.65
N ILE A 2 8.15 8.78 -15.43
CA ILE A 2 6.71 8.73 -15.06
C ILE A 2 6.24 10.08 -14.51
N LEU A 3 7.05 10.70 -13.65
CA LEU A 3 6.77 11.98 -13.00
C LEU A 3 7.89 12.99 -13.27
N THR A 4 7.56 14.25 -13.56
CA THR A 4 8.48 15.40 -13.61
C THR A 4 8.18 16.38 -12.48
N THR A 5 9.05 17.39 -12.29
CA THR A 5 8.84 18.44 -11.27
C THR A 5 7.65 19.34 -11.60
N GLU A 6 7.30 19.45 -12.88
CA GLU A 6 6.21 20.28 -13.41
C GLU A 6 4.84 19.70 -13.05
N ASP A 7 4.79 18.39 -12.86
CA ASP A 7 3.59 17.63 -12.55
C ASP A 7 3.15 17.76 -11.09
N LEU A 8 4.02 18.29 -10.24
CA LEU A 8 3.78 18.44 -8.82
C LEU A 8 2.84 19.62 -8.56
N PRO A 9 1.97 19.59 -7.53
CA PRO A 9 1.11 20.72 -7.20
C PRO A 9 1.93 21.95 -6.78
N ALA A 10 1.43 23.15 -7.04
CA ALA A 10 2.14 24.41 -6.77
C ALA A 10 2.67 24.53 -5.33
N ALA A 11 1.91 24.05 -4.34
CA ALA A 11 2.31 24.03 -2.93
C ALA A 11 3.56 23.18 -2.65
N THR A 12 3.85 22.19 -3.49
CA THR A 12 5.07 21.38 -3.40
C THR A 12 6.20 21.95 -4.26
N GLN A 13 5.89 22.66 -5.35
CA GLN A 13 6.90 23.27 -6.22
C GLN A 13 7.70 24.41 -5.55
N THR A 14 7.24 24.92 -4.39
CA THR A 14 7.95 25.96 -3.63
C THR A 14 9.21 25.47 -2.92
N HIS A 15 9.44 24.17 -2.85
CA HIS A 15 10.66 23.60 -2.26
C HIS A 15 11.89 23.83 -3.17
N GLU A 16 13.07 23.70 -2.58
CA GLU A 16 14.34 23.91 -3.27
C GLU A 16 14.49 22.92 -4.46
N PRO A 17 15.00 23.36 -5.64
CA PRO A 17 14.96 22.55 -6.86
C PRO A 17 15.69 21.21 -6.75
N GLN A 18 16.80 21.14 -6.03
CA GLN A 18 17.57 19.91 -5.84
C GLN A 18 16.81 18.92 -4.95
N THR A 19 16.04 19.41 -3.99
CA THR A 19 15.13 18.64 -3.15
C THR A 19 14.00 18.04 -3.98
N LEU A 20 13.37 18.84 -4.85
CA LEU A 20 12.36 18.36 -5.80
C LEU A 20 12.91 17.28 -6.72
N HIS A 21 14.09 17.51 -7.30
CA HIS A 21 14.75 16.54 -8.17
C HIS A 21 15.01 15.22 -7.43
N THR A 22 15.45 15.29 -6.17
CA THR A 22 15.70 14.11 -5.34
C THR A 22 14.41 13.31 -5.08
N TRP A 23 13.31 13.98 -4.75
CA TRP A 23 12.02 13.32 -4.52
C TRP A 23 11.46 12.70 -5.80
N VAL A 24 11.48 13.43 -6.92
CA VAL A 24 10.99 12.95 -8.21
C VAL A 24 11.83 11.79 -8.72
N ALA A 25 13.16 11.89 -8.68
CA ALA A 25 14.06 10.81 -9.09
C ALA A 25 13.86 9.56 -8.21
N GLY A 26 13.75 9.74 -6.89
CA GLY A 26 13.47 8.66 -5.95
C GLY A 26 12.11 7.99 -6.17
N ALA A 27 11.07 8.78 -6.43
CA ALA A 27 9.72 8.29 -6.73
C ALA A 27 9.72 7.45 -8.00
N ASN A 28 10.29 7.98 -9.09
CA ASN A 28 10.41 7.27 -10.37
C ASN A 28 11.19 5.94 -10.22
N ALA A 29 12.34 5.96 -9.54
CA ALA A 29 13.17 4.76 -9.40
C ALA A 29 12.48 3.67 -8.57
N ARG A 30 11.75 4.05 -7.50
CA ARG A 30 10.98 3.10 -6.69
C ARG A 30 9.76 2.58 -7.43
N ALA A 31 9.06 3.43 -8.19
CA ALA A 31 7.92 3.03 -9.01
C ALA A 31 8.32 1.93 -10.01
N LEU A 32 9.40 2.15 -10.76
CA LEU A 32 9.92 1.17 -11.72
C LEU A 32 10.38 -0.14 -11.07
N ARG A 33 10.86 -0.09 -9.82
CA ARG A 33 11.23 -1.31 -9.07
C ARG A 33 10.00 -2.12 -8.66
N LEU A 34 8.92 -1.47 -8.26
CA LEU A 34 7.69 -2.12 -7.81
C LEU A 34 6.81 -2.58 -8.98
N ALA A 35 6.86 -1.83 -10.08
CA ALA A 35 5.98 -1.94 -11.21
C ALA A 35 6.83 -1.75 -12.49
N PRO A 36 7.61 -2.75 -12.90
CA PRO A 36 8.52 -2.64 -14.04
C PRO A 36 7.78 -2.48 -15.38
N CYS A 37 6.51 -2.90 -15.45
CA CYS A 37 5.67 -2.70 -16.64
C CYS A 37 5.49 -1.22 -17.01
N LEU A 38 5.65 -0.28 -16.06
CA LEU A 38 5.51 1.15 -16.28
C LEU A 38 6.59 1.74 -17.20
N ALA A 39 7.63 0.97 -17.54
CA ALA A 39 8.61 1.37 -18.54
C ALA A 39 7.99 1.48 -19.95
N ASP A 40 7.07 0.57 -20.27
CA ASP A 40 6.46 0.41 -21.60
C ASP A 40 4.92 0.46 -21.56
N ALA A 41 4.36 0.97 -20.46
CA ALA A 41 2.92 1.07 -20.26
C ALA A 41 2.27 2.14 -21.17
N ASP A 42 0.98 1.96 -21.42
CA ASP A 42 0.12 2.92 -22.12
C ASP A 42 -0.09 4.22 -21.32
N ALA A 43 -0.55 5.26 -22.01
CA ALA A 43 -0.70 6.59 -21.44
C ALA A 43 -1.65 6.63 -20.24
N ASP A 44 -2.72 5.84 -20.24
CA ASP A 44 -3.73 5.83 -19.17
C ASP A 44 -3.14 5.22 -17.89
N THR A 45 -2.40 4.12 -18.03
CA THR A 45 -1.71 3.49 -16.89
C THR A 45 -0.59 4.37 -16.33
N VAL A 46 0.16 5.05 -17.20
CA VAL A 46 1.17 6.03 -16.77
C VAL A 46 0.50 7.20 -16.04
N ALA A 47 -0.64 7.69 -16.50
CA ALA A 47 -1.41 8.76 -15.85
C ALA A 47 -1.94 8.33 -14.46
N GLU A 48 -2.42 7.10 -14.33
CA GLU A 48 -2.84 6.57 -13.02
C GLU A 48 -1.65 6.42 -12.07
N ALA A 49 -0.53 5.85 -12.54
CA ALA A 49 0.69 5.76 -11.75
C ALA A 49 1.18 7.13 -11.28
N LYS A 50 1.08 8.14 -12.15
CA LYS A 50 1.47 9.53 -11.86
C LYS A 50 0.68 10.12 -10.69
N LEU A 51 -0.62 9.89 -10.59
CA LEU A 51 -1.43 10.37 -9.45
C LEU A 51 -0.98 9.76 -8.12
N ILE A 52 -0.63 8.46 -8.12
CA ILE A 52 -0.12 7.77 -6.93
C ILE A 52 1.21 8.41 -6.48
N LEU A 53 2.11 8.69 -7.43
CA LEU A 53 3.41 9.30 -7.13
C LEU A 53 3.29 10.74 -6.64
N ILE A 54 2.36 11.53 -7.18
CA ILE A 54 2.09 12.90 -6.70
C ILE A 54 1.66 12.88 -5.24
N GLY A 55 0.72 12.01 -4.87
CA GLY A 55 0.25 11.88 -3.48
C GLY A 55 1.39 11.50 -2.53
N ALA A 56 2.30 10.62 -2.97
CA ALA A 56 3.46 10.22 -2.19
C ALA A 56 4.46 11.36 -1.99
N VAL A 57 4.81 12.09 -3.06
CA VAL A 57 5.77 13.21 -3.01
C VAL A 57 5.20 14.36 -2.18
N GLN A 58 3.92 14.69 -2.34
CA GLN A 58 3.25 15.71 -1.54
C GLN A 58 3.27 15.38 -0.04
N ARG A 59 3.08 14.11 0.31
CA ARG A 59 3.22 13.67 1.70
C ARG A 59 4.66 13.76 2.19
N TRP A 60 5.65 13.37 1.38
CA TRP A 60 7.05 13.49 1.76
C TRP A 60 7.47 14.94 2.00
N SER A 61 6.93 15.87 1.21
CA SER A 61 7.17 17.30 1.39
C SER A 61 6.61 17.82 2.71
N GLN A 62 5.44 17.32 3.12
CA GLN A 62 4.80 17.66 4.41
C GLN A 62 5.48 16.98 5.61
N ALA A 63 6.00 15.76 5.44
CA ALA A 63 6.66 15.01 6.51
C ALA A 63 7.94 15.71 7.01
N GLY A 64 8.63 16.46 6.15
CA GLY A 64 9.77 17.32 6.54
C GLY A 64 9.36 18.63 7.23
N ALA A 65 8.09 19.02 7.14
CA ALA A 65 7.57 20.30 7.67
C ALA A 65 7.03 20.20 9.11
N GLY A 66 7.00 19.01 9.70
CA GLY A 66 6.76 18.82 11.13
C GLY A 66 5.46 19.41 11.67
N SER A 67 4.28 19.10 11.10
CA SER A 67 3.02 19.37 11.82
C SER A 67 1.80 18.59 11.33
N TYR A 68 1.04 18.07 12.31
CA TYR A 68 -0.33 17.54 12.31
C TYR A 68 -0.60 16.16 11.68
N SER A 69 -0.70 15.15 12.56
CA SER A 69 -0.99 13.75 12.19
C SER A 69 -2.48 13.44 12.02
N GLN A 70 -3.38 14.14 12.72
CA GLN A 70 -4.83 13.99 12.55
C GLN A 70 -5.60 15.06 13.36
N THR A 71 -6.63 15.68 12.78
CA THR A 71 -7.59 16.50 13.53
C THR A 71 -8.95 15.80 13.48
N GLN A 72 -9.22 14.88 14.41
CA GLN A 72 -10.52 14.23 14.50
C GLN A 72 -11.50 15.15 15.25
N GLN A 73 -12.33 15.88 14.50
CA GLN A 73 -13.41 16.69 15.08
C GLN A 73 -14.60 15.76 15.39
N THR A 74 -14.65 15.19 16.60
CA THR A 74 -15.83 14.47 17.08
C THR A 74 -16.82 15.46 17.68
N ALA A 75 -18.07 15.46 17.21
CA ALA A 75 -19.11 16.38 17.65
C ALA A 75 -19.52 16.11 19.11
N GLY A 76 -18.99 16.90 20.05
CA GLY A 76 -19.35 16.91 21.47
C GLY A 76 -18.64 18.04 22.23
N PRO A 77 -19.23 18.60 23.31
CA PRO A 77 -18.91 19.95 23.79
C PRO A 77 -17.53 20.17 24.43
N PHE A 78 -16.70 19.15 24.71
CA PHE A 78 -15.43 19.37 25.43
C PHE A 78 -14.26 18.40 25.12
N VAL A 79 -14.19 17.78 23.93
CA VAL A 79 -13.05 16.89 23.62
C VAL A 79 -12.38 17.26 22.31
N LEU A 80 -11.28 18.01 22.41
CA LEU A 80 -10.26 18.15 21.37
C LEU A 80 -9.19 17.09 21.64
N ASP A 81 -9.35 15.89 21.08
CA ASP A 81 -8.27 14.90 21.10
C ASP A 81 -7.30 15.22 19.95
N GLN A 82 -6.20 15.87 20.29
CA GLN A 82 -5.07 16.03 19.36
C GLN A 82 -4.19 14.79 19.50
N THR A 83 -4.52 13.73 18.77
CA THR A 83 -3.68 12.54 18.73
C THR A 83 -2.43 12.83 17.90
N TYR A 84 -1.33 13.18 18.57
CA TYR A 84 -0.01 13.25 17.96
C TYR A 84 0.50 11.82 17.76
N ASP A 85 0.36 11.26 16.56
CA ASP A 85 1.13 10.07 16.20
C ASP A 85 2.61 10.49 16.09
N THR A 86 3.34 10.37 17.20
CA THR A 86 4.78 10.66 17.32
C THR A 86 5.64 9.57 16.67
N ARG A 87 5.02 8.57 16.05
CA ARG A 87 5.69 7.76 15.03
C ARG A 87 5.88 8.66 13.82
N GLN A 88 6.88 9.52 13.90
CA GLN A 88 7.49 10.09 12.72
C GLN A 88 7.77 8.92 11.79
N ARG A 89 6.94 8.71 10.76
CA ARG A 89 7.28 7.82 9.66
C ARG A 89 8.41 8.53 8.91
N THR A 90 9.60 8.49 9.50
CA THR A 90 10.81 9.06 8.97
C THR A 90 11.19 8.23 7.75
N GLY A 91 10.95 8.79 6.56
CA GLY A 91 11.46 8.18 5.34
C GLY A 91 10.62 8.43 4.11
N PHE A 92 11.32 8.45 2.97
CA PHE A 92 10.76 8.57 1.64
C PHE A 92 10.16 7.25 1.15
N THR A 93 9.29 6.61 1.94
CA THR A 93 8.73 5.29 1.64
C THR A 93 7.27 5.40 1.19
N PHE A 94 6.88 4.57 0.23
CA PHE A 94 5.49 4.44 -0.20
C PHE A 94 4.65 3.77 0.87
N TRP A 95 3.40 4.15 0.97
CA TRP A 95 2.45 3.42 1.81
C TRP A 95 2.12 2.06 1.19
N PRO A 96 1.78 1.05 2.02
CA PRO A 96 1.38 -0.26 1.52
C PRO A 96 0.25 -0.20 0.48
N SER A 97 -0.70 0.74 0.63
CA SER A 97 -1.78 0.96 -0.33
C SER A 97 -1.28 1.44 -1.69
N GLU A 98 -0.32 2.35 -1.71
CA GLU A 98 0.29 2.87 -2.96
C GLU A 98 1.11 1.79 -3.64
N VAL A 99 1.87 1.01 -2.88
CA VAL A 99 2.59 -0.16 -3.40
C VAL A 99 1.62 -1.15 -4.03
N ALA A 100 0.50 -1.44 -3.37
CA ALA A 100 -0.51 -2.36 -3.88
C ALA A 100 -1.16 -1.83 -5.17
N GLN A 101 -1.45 -0.53 -5.25
CA GLN A 101 -1.99 0.12 -6.44
C GLN A 101 -0.99 0.06 -7.60
N LEU A 102 0.26 0.48 -7.40
CA LEU A 102 1.32 0.42 -8.42
C LEU A 102 1.55 -1.00 -8.94
N GLN A 103 1.59 -1.99 -8.05
CA GLN A 103 1.67 -3.39 -8.46
C GLN A 103 0.39 -3.87 -9.17
N GLY A 104 -0.77 -3.33 -8.80
CA GLY A 104 -2.07 -3.60 -9.42
C GLY A 104 -2.11 -3.20 -10.88
N LEU A 105 -1.54 -2.04 -11.22
CA LEU A 105 -1.41 -1.56 -12.61
C LEU A 105 -0.67 -2.57 -13.49
N CYS A 106 0.41 -3.18 -12.98
CA CYS A 106 1.11 -4.21 -13.73
C CYS A 106 0.41 -5.58 -13.73
N ARG A 107 -0.54 -5.82 -12.84
CA ARG A 107 -1.32 -7.07 -12.82
C ARG A 107 -2.54 -7.02 -13.74
N SER A 108 -3.01 -5.84 -14.15
CA SER A 108 -4.18 -5.73 -15.05
C SER A 108 -3.82 -5.94 -16.51
N GLN A 109 -2.56 -5.65 -16.89
CA GLN A 109 -2.15 -5.65 -18.31
C GLN A 109 -1.73 -7.03 -18.84
N ASP A 110 -1.28 -7.97 -18.01
CA ASP A 110 -0.74 -9.24 -18.50
C ASP A 110 -1.10 -10.48 -17.66
N HIS A 111 -1.78 -11.42 -18.33
CA HIS A 111 -1.76 -12.87 -18.15
C HIS A 111 -2.30 -13.52 -16.86
N GLY A 112 -3.30 -14.41 -17.07
CA GLY A 112 -3.72 -15.54 -16.24
C GLY A 112 -3.30 -15.54 -14.77
N LYS A 113 -4.26 -15.31 -13.87
CA LYS A 113 -4.09 -15.58 -12.43
C LYS A 113 -3.57 -17.02 -12.28
N ALA A 114 -2.48 -17.21 -11.55
CA ALA A 114 -2.06 -18.55 -11.15
C ALA A 114 -3.17 -19.16 -10.28
N PHE A 115 -3.82 -20.21 -10.78
CA PHE A 115 -4.81 -20.99 -10.06
C PHE A 115 -4.16 -22.30 -9.62
N SER A 116 -4.38 -22.68 -8.37
CA SER A 116 -4.06 -24.02 -7.88
C SER A 116 -5.37 -24.81 -7.81
N VAL A 117 -5.47 -25.89 -8.58
CA VAL A 117 -6.52 -26.88 -8.39
C VAL A 117 -6.03 -27.84 -7.31
N ASP A 118 -6.69 -27.84 -6.15
CA ASP A 118 -6.49 -28.89 -5.16
C ASP A 118 -7.12 -30.17 -5.71
N THR A 119 -6.27 -31.16 -6.03
CA THR A 119 -6.70 -32.46 -6.55
C THR A 119 -6.87 -33.51 -5.45
N LEU A 120 -6.70 -33.14 -4.18
CA LEU A 120 -6.96 -34.05 -3.09
C LEU A 120 -8.46 -34.40 -3.06
N PRO A 121 -8.82 -35.69 -2.99
CA PRO A 121 -10.20 -36.07 -2.75
C PRO A 121 -10.64 -35.45 -1.43
N THR A 122 -11.82 -34.81 -1.41
CA THR A 122 -12.42 -34.29 -0.19
C THR A 122 -12.74 -35.46 0.73
N TRP A 123 -11.82 -35.77 1.63
CA TRP A 123 -12.01 -36.79 2.65
C TRP A 123 -13.03 -36.26 3.66
N GLN A 124 -14.28 -36.67 3.52
CA GLN A 124 -15.26 -36.52 4.59
C GLN A 124 -14.81 -37.41 5.74
N ALA A 125 -14.29 -36.80 6.80
CA ALA A 125 -13.96 -37.54 8.02
C ALA A 125 -15.23 -38.23 8.55
N PRO A 126 -15.23 -39.56 8.75
CA PRO A 126 -16.38 -40.24 9.33
C PRO A 126 -16.56 -39.79 10.79
N THR A 127 -17.79 -39.44 11.16
CA THR A 127 -18.19 -38.96 12.50
C THR A 127 -18.10 -40.02 13.61
N SER A 128 -17.76 -41.27 13.29
CA SER A 128 -17.53 -42.33 14.27
C SER A 128 -16.25 -43.08 13.93
N HIS A 129 -15.22 -42.91 14.76
CA HIS A 129 -14.05 -43.79 14.72
C HIS A 129 -14.41 -45.12 15.41
N PRO A 130 -14.25 -46.28 14.74
CA PRO A 130 -14.61 -47.58 15.34
C PRO A 130 -13.77 -47.96 16.56
N PHE A 131 -12.68 -47.23 16.85
CA PHE A 131 -11.73 -47.56 17.91
C PHE A 131 -11.96 -46.80 19.25
N LEU A 132 -12.89 -45.84 19.31
CA LEU A 132 -13.12 -45.02 20.52
C LEU A 132 -14.41 -45.39 21.29
N THR A 133 -14.98 -46.58 21.10
CA THR A 133 -16.25 -46.97 21.75
C THR A 133 -16.10 -47.74 23.07
N ASP A 134 -14.91 -47.82 23.69
CA ASP A 134 -14.76 -48.54 24.96
C ASP A 134 -13.80 -47.86 25.96
N THR A 135 -14.16 -46.66 26.43
CA THR A 135 -13.50 -46.05 27.61
C THR A 135 -14.39 -45.96 28.86
N GLU A 136 -15.64 -46.41 28.80
CA GLU A 136 -16.61 -46.26 29.91
C GLU A 136 -16.73 -47.51 30.82
N ARG A 137 -15.82 -48.50 30.73
CA ARG A 137 -15.91 -49.76 31.51
C ARG A 137 -14.94 -49.87 32.70
N TRP A 138 -14.22 -48.82 33.07
CA TRP A 138 -13.12 -48.89 34.06
C TRP A 138 -13.40 -48.35 35.47
N TRP A 139 -14.67 -48.15 35.87
CA TRP A 139 -15.02 -47.75 37.25
C TRP A 139 -16.01 -48.71 37.94
N ARG A 140 -15.59 -49.95 38.18
CA ARG A 140 -16.18 -50.81 39.20
C ARG A 140 -15.14 -51.72 39.84
#